data_AF-A0A1E4REU8-F1
#
_entry.id   AF-A0A1E4REU8-F1
#
_cell.length_a   1.000
_cell.length_b   1.000
_cell.length_c   1.000
_cell.angle_alpha   90.00
_cell.angle_beta   90.00
_cell.angle_gamma   90.00
#
_symmetry.space_group_name_H-M   'P 1'
#
loop_
_entity.id
_entity.type
_entity.pdbx_description
1 polymer ?
#
loop_
_entity_poly.entity_id
_entity_poly.type
_entity_poly.pdbx_seq_one_letter_code
_entity_poly.pdbx_strand_id
1 'polypeptide(L)'
;MRSVSFLLLLSIISSVISWSPTGSLAPGIVSCPNKTLIRAANGISEEEKTWLEGRDRVTNANLIKFLESKLENFDASNFVENASRPIRLAIGVSGGGWRAALVSAGQLAAFDDRTRGDSGLAGILQSATYLSGLSGGNWLTGTLAMNNFTSIQQILDEGEIWNLESSALNPQWDLNYTAEYYKTIRQDLDDKEKAGFPVTTSDTWGRVTSYTAFAKMKDHGVSMCFSDLQNFDVFKNHEMPMPFSLIINREPNSFIVGKNATVLEVNPFEFGSWDPSLRQFTPIKYLGTELDDGVDNGTCVAGFDNAGYLMGTSSSLYNLYHDFLDNLNLTAIPESVRETAKSLFKYAYDKETQYAFLEPNPFYNSHLGYAEDIVKNETLFMADGGEDGESIPFHPLIQPSRGVDVVFGLDNGQDRPEGWPNGTTLINTFERQFSKQGTGKFPYVPDQQTLLNLNMTAKPAFFGCDAKNLTSIS
;
A
#
# COMPACT_ATOMS: atom_id res chain seq x y z
N MET A 1 25.74 -55.21 -33.68
CA MET A 1 25.82 -54.62 -32.32
C MET A 1 25.59 -53.14 -32.44
N ARG A 2 24.40 -52.66 -32.05
CA ARG A 2 23.96 -51.27 -32.20
C ARG A 2 24.51 -50.42 -31.05
N SER A 3 25.18 -49.34 -31.41
CA SER A 3 25.65 -48.30 -30.48
C SER A 3 24.46 -47.46 -30.02
N VAL A 4 24.29 -47.30 -28.70
CA VAL A 4 23.25 -46.46 -28.10
C VAL A 4 23.89 -45.14 -27.73
N SER A 5 23.61 -44.08 -28.49
CA SER A 5 23.90 -42.70 -28.08
C SER A 5 22.78 -42.20 -27.18
N PHE A 6 23.13 -41.92 -25.92
CA PHE A 6 22.27 -41.19 -24.99
C PHE A 6 22.32 -39.70 -25.35
N LEU A 7 21.22 -39.17 -25.89
CA LEU A 7 20.98 -37.73 -25.93
C LEU A 7 20.44 -37.30 -24.56
N LEU A 8 21.28 -36.64 -23.76
CA LEU A 8 20.80 -35.84 -22.63
C LEU A 8 20.12 -34.59 -23.21
N LEU A 9 18.79 -34.55 -23.19
CA LEU A 9 18.06 -33.28 -23.24
C LEU A 9 18.27 -32.58 -21.89
N LEU A 10 19.05 -31.52 -21.87
CA LEU A 10 18.98 -30.53 -20.79
C LEU A 10 17.60 -29.85 -20.88
N SER A 11 16.69 -30.23 -20.01
CA SER A 11 15.53 -29.41 -19.68
C SER A 11 16.02 -28.15 -19.01
N ILE A 12 15.97 -27.01 -19.72
CA ILE A 12 16.10 -25.69 -19.12
C ILE A 12 14.85 -25.50 -18.26
N ILE A 13 14.97 -25.79 -16.96
CA ILE A 13 14.00 -25.30 -15.98
C ILE A 13 14.30 -23.82 -15.81
N SER A 14 13.71 -22.98 -16.65
CA SER A 14 13.65 -21.54 -16.42
C SER A 14 12.48 -21.25 -15.47
N SER A 15 12.69 -21.46 -14.18
CA SER A 15 11.91 -20.77 -13.14
C SER A 15 12.82 -19.75 -12.49
N VAL A 16 13.29 -18.80 -13.30
CA VAL A 16 13.72 -17.51 -12.77
C VAL A 16 12.43 -16.70 -12.74
N ILE A 17 11.78 -16.64 -11.58
CA ILE A 17 10.83 -15.55 -11.31
C ILE A 17 11.72 -14.31 -11.26
N SER A 18 12.03 -13.75 -12.42
CA SER A 18 12.63 -12.43 -12.45
C SER A 18 11.50 -11.48 -12.11
N TRP A 19 11.61 -10.84 -10.95
CA TRP A 19 10.79 -9.70 -10.55
C TRP A 19 11.13 -8.51 -11.47
N SER A 20 11.47 -7.33 -10.97
CA SER A 20 12.01 -6.22 -11.80
C SER A 20 12.89 -6.75 -12.96
N PRO A 21 12.75 -6.23 -14.19
CA PRO A 21 13.39 -6.80 -15.38
C PRO A 21 14.92 -6.84 -15.31
N THR A 22 15.53 -6.07 -14.41
CA THR A 22 16.98 -6.05 -14.16
C THR A 22 17.42 -7.05 -13.09
N GLY A 23 16.49 -7.64 -12.34
CA GLY A 23 16.75 -8.46 -11.16
C GLY A 23 17.26 -7.69 -9.95
N SER A 24 17.30 -6.35 -9.99
CA SER A 24 17.72 -5.47 -8.90
C SER A 24 16.69 -4.36 -8.60
N LEU A 25 17.04 -3.41 -7.75
CA LEU A 25 16.23 -2.22 -7.47
C LEU A 25 16.09 -1.29 -8.69
N ALA A 26 17.03 -1.38 -9.64
CA ALA A 26 17.01 -0.54 -10.83
C ALA A 26 15.85 -0.94 -11.76
N PRO A 27 14.99 -0.01 -12.19
CA PRO A 27 14.06 -0.26 -13.28
C PRO A 27 14.80 -0.57 -14.59
N GLY A 28 14.11 -1.20 -15.54
CA GLY A 28 14.68 -1.59 -16.83
C GLY A 28 13.72 -1.41 -17.99
N ILE A 29 14.30 -1.32 -19.18
CA ILE A 29 13.56 -1.13 -20.44
C ILE A 29 12.81 -2.41 -20.81
N VAL A 30 11.53 -2.25 -21.17
CA VAL A 30 10.65 -3.31 -21.65
C VAL A 30 9.85 -2.84 -22.88
N SER A 31 9.20 -3.77 -23.56
CA SER A 31 8.31 -3.45 -24.67
C SER A 31 7.04 -2.75 -24.18
N CYS A 32 6.65 -1.67 -24.87
CA CYS A 32 5.39 -0.98 -24.64
C CYS A 32 4.18 -1.80 -25.13
N PRO A 33 3.03 -1.70 -24.44
CA PRO A 33 1.79 -2.22 -24.98
C PRO A 33 1.28 -1.30 -26.10
N ASN A 34 0.55 -1.86 -27.06
CA ASN A 34 -0.04 -1.07 -28.15
C ASN A 34 -1.35 -0.37 -27.71
N LYS A 35 -1.27 0.49 -26.70
CA LYS A 35 -2.38 1.29 -26.14
C LYS A 35 -1.87 2.50 -25.37
N THR A 36 -2.69 3.54 -25.24
CA THR A 36 -2.45 4.65 -24.30
C THR A 36 -2.32 4.12 -22.87
N LEU A 37 -1.37 4.68 -22.12
CA LEU A 37 -1.02 4.27 -20.76
C LEU A 37 -1.71 5.12 -19.69
N ILE A 38 -2.73 5.90 -20.04
CA ILE A 38 -3.62 6.58 -19.10
C ILE A 38 -5.08 6.23 -19.39
N ARG A 39 -5.91 6.26 -18.34
CA ARG A 39 -7.38 6.18 -18.44
C ARG A 39 -8.04 7.15 -17.48
N ALA A 40 -9.23 7.64 -17.83
CA ALA A 40 -10.04 8.42 -16.91
C ALA A 40 -10.56 7.57 -15.73
N ALA A 41 -10.67 8.18 -14.55
CA ALA A 41 -11.25 7.60 -13.35
C ALA A 41 -12.80 7.69 -13.35
N ASN A 42 -13.44 7.20 -14.41
CA ASN A 42 -14.91 7.13 -14.54
C ASN A 42 -15.50 5.77 -14.14
N GLY A 43 -14.65 4.88 -13.64
CA GLY A 43 -14.94 3.51 -13.21
C GLY A 43 -13.64 2.82 -12.81
N ILE A 44 -13.76 1.61 -12.26
CA ILE A 44 -12.62 0.72 -12.04
C ILE A 44 -12.07 0.19 -13.38
N SER A 45 -10.80 -0.21 -13.41
CA SER A 45 -10.17 -0.80 -14.60
C SER A 45 -10.85 -2.09 -15.05
N GLU A 46 -10.66 -2.47 -16.32
CA GLU A 46 -11.17 -3.75 -16.83
C GLU A 46 -10.49 -4.95 -16.15
N GLU A 47 -9.22 -4.79 -15.77
CA GLU A 47 -8.45 -5.74 -15.00
C GLU A 47 -9.05 -5.95 -13.59
N GLU A 48 -9.40 -4.87 -12.86
CA GLU A 48 -10.09 -4.94 -11.58
C GLU A 48 -11.49 -5.58 -11.73
N LYS A 49 -12.28 -5.18 -12.75
CA LYS A 49 -13.60 -5.78 -13.03
C LYS A 49 -13.51 -7.29 -13.23
N THR A 50 -12.57 -7.72 -14.07
CA THR A 50 -12.36 -9.15 -14.40
C THR A 50 -11.94 -9.93 -13.16
N TRP A 51 -11.04 -9.37 -12.34
CA TRP A 51 -10.60 -10.02 -11.11
C TRP A 51 -11.73 -10.14 -10.08
N LEU A 52 -12.61 -9.15 -10.00
CA LEU A 52 -13.77 -9.17 -9.08
C LEU A 52 -14.76 -10.28 -9.39
N GLU A 53 -14.95 -10.70 -10.63
CA GLU A 53 -15.85 -11.82 -10.96
C GLU A 53 -15.42 -13.14 -10.29
N GLY A 54 -14.11 -13.32 -10.10
CA GLY A 54 -13.55 -14.44 -9.33
C GLY A 54 -13.62 -14.19 -7.83
N ARG A 55 -13.22 -12.99 -7.37
CA ARG A 55 -13.21 -12.65 -5.95
C ARG A 55 -14.61 -12.69 -5.34
N ASP A 56 -15.63 -12.19 -6.03
CA ASP A 56 -17.01 -12.16 -5.55
C ASP A 56 -17.54 -13.58 -5.27
N ARG A 57 -17.10 -14.59 -6.04
CA ARG A 57 -17.44 -16.00 -5.78
C ARG A 57 -16.80 -16.50 -4.49
N VAL A 58 -15.53 -16.17 -4.26
CA VAL A 58 -14.79 -16.54 -3.05
C VAL A 58 -15.38 -15.82 -1.82
N THR A 59 -15.61 -14.52 -1.90
CA THR A 59 -16.11 -13.72 -0.78
C THR A 59 -17.55 -14.08 -0.42
N ASN A 60 -18.42 -14.35 -1.39
CA ASN A 60 -19.80 -14.78 -1.10
C ASN A 60 -19.82 -16.11 -0.35
N ALA A 61 -19.04 -17.10 -0.79
CA ALA A 61 -18.96 -18.40 -0.11
C ALA A 61 -18.44 -18.26 1.33
N ASN A 62 -17.41 -17.44 1.54
CA ASN A 62 -16.86 -17.18 2.87
C ASN A 62 -17.83 -16.37 3.75
N LEU A 63 -18.58 -15.42 3.17
CA LEU A 63 -19.56 -14.63 3.88
C LEU A 63 -20.74 -15.48 4.36
N ILE A 64 -21.23 -16.40 3.52
CA ILE A 64 -22.26 -17.37 3.92
C ILE A 64 -21.76 -18.19 5.11
N LYS A 65 -20.59 -18.82 4.98
CA LYS A 65 -19.98 -19.62 6.05
C LYS A 65 -19.81 -18.81 7.35
N PHE A 66 -19.34 -17.57 7.24
CA PHE A 66 -19.19 -16.68 8.38
C PHE A 66 -20.54 -16.41 9.06
N LEU A 67 -21.54 -15.95 8.32
CA LEU A 67 -22.85 -15.61 8.86
C LEU A 67 -23.56 -16.82 9.47
N GLU A 68 -23.52 -17.99 8.84
CA GLU A 68 -24.07 -19.25 9.40
C GLU A 68 -23.41 -19.63 10.72
N SER A 69 -22.11 -19.38 10.85
CA SER A 69 -21.38 -19.69 12.08
C SER A 69 -21.68 -18.72 13.24
N LYS A 70 -22.19 -17.51 12.94
CA LYS A 70 -22.35 -16.43 13.93
C LYS A 70 -23.81 -16.05 14.21
N LEU A 71 -24.74 -16.37 13.32
CA LEU A 71 -26.15 -15.99 13.43
C LEU A 71 -27.04 -17.24 13.49
N GLU A 72 -27.73 -17.41 14.62
CA GLU A 72 -28.75 -18.45 14.76
C GLU A 72 -30.04 -18.06 14.03
N ASN A 73 -30.70 -19.04 13.41
CA ASN A 73 -31.98 -18.87 12.69
C ASN A 73 -31.93 -17.82 11.56
N PHE A 74 -30.76 -17.64 10.93
CA PHE A 74 -30.58 -16.76 9.78
C PHE A 74 -30.20 -17.56 8.54
N ASP A 75 -30.96 -17.40 7.45
CA ASP A 75 -30.67 -18.03 6.16
C ASP A 75 -29.65 -17.19 5.39
N ALA A 76 -28.37 -17.42 5.69
CA ALA A 76 -27.26 -16.68 5.10
C ALA A 76 -27.14 -16.93 3.60
N SER A 77 -27.33 -18.18 3.16
CA SER A 77 -27.31 -18.56 1.75
C SER A 77 -28.35 -17.76 0.97
N ASN A 78 -29.60 -17.77 1.41
CA ASN A 78 -30.68 -17.01 0.78
C ASN A 78 -30.44 -15.49 0.83
N PHE A 79 -29.83 -14.97 1.91
CA PHE A 79 -29.48 -13.55 2.03
C PHE A 79 -28.42 -13.09 1.02
N VAL A 80 -27.33 -13.87 0.88
CA VAL A 80 -26.20 -13.51 0.01
C VAL A 80 -26.53 -13.79 -1.46
N GLU A 81 -27.13 -14.93 -1.77
CA GLU A 81 -27.37 -15.37 -3.16
C GLU A 81 -28.50 -14.60 -3.85
N ASN A 82 -29.50 -14.11 -3.11
CA ASN A 82 -30.57 -13.29 -3.67
C ASN A 82 -30.29 -11.78 -3.66
N ALA A 83 -29.11 -11.36 -3.21
CA ALA A 83 -28.72 -9.96 -3.30
C ALA A 83 -28.67 -9.53 -4.78
N SER A 84 -29.13 -8.31 -5.08
CA SER A 84 -29.14 -7.79 -6.46
C SER A 84 -27.75 -7.60 -7.07
N ARG A 85 -26.71 -7.65 -6.24
CA ARG A 85 -25.29 -7.63 -6.58
C ARG A 85 -24.50 -8.31 -5.46
N PRO A 86 -23.24 -8.74 -5.70
CA PRO A 86 -22.38 -9.26 -4.64
C PRO A 86 -22.24 -8.29 -3.46
N ILE A 87 -22.24 -8.84 -2.24
CA ILE A 87 -22.03 -8.07 -1.00
C ILE A 87 -20.53 -7.97 -0.78
N ARG A 88 -20.00 -6.75 -0.77
CA ARG A 88 -18.56 -6.51 -0.69
C ARG A 88 -18.19 -5.89 0.65
N LEU A 89 -17.32 -6.57 1.38
CA LEU A 89 -16.70 -6.06 2.59
C LEU A 89 -15.32 -5.49 2.25
N ALA A 90 -14.88 -4.45 2.95
CA ALA A 90 -13.53 -3.96 2.86
C ALA A 90 -12.95 -3.67 4.25
N ILE A 91 -11.62 -3.63 4.35
CA ILE A 91 -10.91 -3.32 5.58
C ILE A 91 -9.93 -2.18 5.29
N GLY A 92 -9.97 -1.13 6.11
CA GLY A 92 -9.03 -0.01 6.04
C GLY A 92 -8.17 0.06 7.30
N VAL A 93 -6.86 0.05 7.15
CA VAL A 93 -5.89 0.01 8.25
C VAL A 93 -5.20 1.35 8.39
N SER A 94 -5.29 1.96 9.59
CA SER A 94 -4.76 3.30 9.79
C SER A 94 -3.23 3.40 9.74
N GLY A 95 -2.74 4.60 9.50
CA GLY A 95 -1.36 4.99 9.78
C GLY A 95 -1.03 5.09 11.27
N GLY A 96 0.25 5.31 11.58
CA GLY A 96 0.77 5.39 12.96
C GLY A 96 1.95 4.48 13.27
N GLY A 97 2.80 4.21 12.27
CA GLY A 97 4.01 3.38 12.41
C GLY A 97 3.75 1.97 12.95
N TRP A 98 4.71 1.41 13.69
CA TRP A 98 4.62 0.05 14.23
C TRP A 98 3.49 -0.13 15.24
N ARG A 99 3.08 0.93 15.95
CA ARG A 99 1.90 0.87 16.83
C ARG A 99 0.66 0.52 16.01
N ALA A 100 0.40 1.27 14.95
CA ALA A 100 -0.76 1.01 14.09
C ALA A 100 -0.65 -0.36 13.41
N ALA A 101 0.54 -0.72 12.92
CA ALA A 101 0.78 -2.03 12.31
C ALA A 101 0.49 -3.19 13.28
N LEU A 102 1.07 -3.18 14.48
CA LEU A 102 0.97 -4.31 15.43
C LEU A 102 -0.40 -4.40 16.10
N VAL A 103 -1.03 -3.27 16.44
CA VAL A 103 -2.39 -3.30 17.01
C VAL A 103 -3.39 -3.77 15.95
N SER A 104 -3.26 -3.27 14.72
CA SER A 104 -4.08 -3.74 13.59
C SER A 104 -3.79 -5.19 13.22
N ALA A 105 -2.56 -5.68 13.40
CA ALA A 105 -2.23 -7.09 13.21
C ALA A 105 -3.01 -7.98 14.18
N GLY A 106 -3.16 -7.57 15.45
CA GLY A 106 -4.03 -8.27 16.41
C GLY A 106 -5.51 -8.26 15.98
N GLN A 107 -6.00 -7.11 15.48
CA GLN A 107 -7.37 -6.99 14.97
C GLN A 107 -7.60 -7.85 13.71
N LEU A 108 -6.68 -7.83 12.75
CA LEU A 108 -6.74 -8.68 11.56
C LEU A 108 -6.58 -10.16 11.89
N ALA A 109 -5.74 -10.52 12.86
CA ALA A 109 -5.62 -11.90 13.33
C ALA A 109 -6.96 -12.42 13.86
N ALA A 110 -7.74 -11.56 14.54
CA ALA A 110 -9.09 -11.90 14.96
C ALA A 110 -10.07 -12.06 13.77
N PHE A 111 -9.87 -11.37 12.66
CA PHE A 111 -10.70 -11.49 11.45
C PHE A 111 -10.34 -12.68 10.56
N ASP A 112 -9.14 -13.24 10.75
CA ASP A 112 -8.55 -14.28 9.90
C ASP A 112 -8.84 -15.68 10.44
N ASP A 113 -9.51 -16.53 9.66
CA ASP A 113 -9.81 -17.92 10.04
C ASP A 113 -8.58 -18.86 10.07
N ARG A 114 -7.42 -18.36 9.65
CA ARG A 114 -6.12 -19.05 9.73
C ARG A 114 -5.42 -18.83 11.07
N THR A 115 -5.94 -17.95 11.92
CA THR A 115 -5.42 -17.71 13.27
C THR A 115 -5.91 -18.78 14.25
N ARG A 116 -5.05 -19.23 15.17
CA ARG A 116 -5.45 -20.23 16.17
C ARG A 116 -6.39 -19.64 17.21
N GLY A 117 -7.40 -20.43 17.58
CA GLY A 117 -8.44 -20.05 18.55
C GLY A 117 -9.70 -19.52 17.85
N ASP A 118 -10.78 -19.38 18.62
CA ASP A 118 -12.03 -18.78 18.13
C ASP A 118 -12.13 -17.34 18.62
N SER A 119 -12.00 -16.39 17.69
CA SER A 119 -12.16 -14.95 17.97
C SER A 119 -13.62 -14.50 17.96
N GLY A 120 -14.54 -15.33 17.47
CA GLY A 120 -15.90 -14.90 17.13
C GLY A 120 -16.00 -14.08 15.83
N LEU A 121 -14.88 -13.63 15.25
CA LEU A 121 -14.82 -12.75 14.07
C LEU A 121 -14.05 -13.38 12.90
N ALA A 122 -13.50 -14.58 13.10
CA ALA A 122 -12.78 -15.35 12.09
C ALA A 122 -13.66 -15.58 10.84
N GLY A 123 -13.14 -15.21 9.67
CA GLY A 123 -13.82 -15.30 8.38
C GLY A 123 -14.15 -13.93 7.76
N ILE A 124 -14.06 -12.82 8.52
CA ILE A 124 -14.22 -11.47 7.98
C ILE A 124 -13.14 -11.18 6.92
N LEU A 125 -11.88 -11.54 7.18
CA LEU A 125 -10.79 -11.30 6.22
C LEU A 125 -10.98 -12.12 4.93
N GLN A 126 -11.40 -13.38 5.06
CA GLN A 126 -11.73 -14.26 3.93
C GLN A 126 -12.92 -13.75 3.11
N SER A 127 -13.82 -12.98 3.74
CA SER A 127 -14.99 -12.36 3.12
C SER A 127 -14.71 -10.95 2.57
N ALA A 128 -13.54 -10.37 2.83
CA ALA A 128 -13.18 -9.01 2.40
C ALA A 128 -12.76 -8.96 0.93
N THR A 129 -13.32 -8.06 0.14
CA THR A 129 -12.94 -7.82 -1.26
C THR A 129 -11.66 -6.99 -1.35
N TYR A 130 -11.52 -5.97 -0.50
CA TYR A 130 -10.40 -5.03 -0.50
C TYR A 130 -9.76 -4.89 0.89
N LEU A 131 -8.45 -4.64 0.90
CA LEU A 131 -7.67 -4.36 2.11
C LEU A 131 -6.77 -3.15 1.84
N SER A 132 -7.09 -2.00 2.41
CA SER A 132 -6.30 -0.77 2.23
C SER A 132 -5.43 -0.45 3.45
N GLY A 133 -4.23 0.09 3.19
CA GLY A 133 -3.29 0.56 4.20
C GLY A 133 -2.63 1.88 3.79
N LEU A 134 -2.26 2.69 4.77
CA LEU A 134 -1.36 3.82 4.61
C LEU A 134 -0.36 3.85 5.76
N SER A 135 0.81 4.44 5.56
CA SER A 135 1.84 4.57 6.59
C SER A 135 2.14 3.23 7.28
N GLY A 136 2.16 3.19 8.62
CA GLY A 136 2.28 1.95 9.39
C GLY A 136 1.25 0.86 9.06
N GLY A 137 0.01 1.23 8.72
CA GLY A 137 -1.00 0.30 8.25
C GLY A 137 -0.63 -0.35 6.92
N ASN A 138 0.06 0.38 6.05
CA ASN A 138 0.60 -0.17 4.80
C ASN A 138 1.78 -1.13 5.03
N TRP A 139 2.56 -0.95 6.11
CA TRP A 139 3.56 -1.96 6.49
C TRP A 139 2.90 -3.31 6.79
N LEU A 140 1.76 -3.28 7.50
CA LEU A 140 0.96 -4.48 7.75
C LEU A 140 0.41 -5.06 6.45
N THR A 141 -0.43 -4.31 5.73
CA THR A 141 -1.16 -4.83 4.56
C THR A 141 -0.20 -5.24 3.43
N GLY A 142 0.84 -4.44 3.18
CA GLY A 142 1.90 -4.73 2.22
C GLY A 142 2.72 -5.96 2.59
N THR A 143 3.10 -6.14 3.87
CA THR A 143 3.78 -7.36 4.33
C THR A 143 2.94 -8.59 4.04
N LEU A 144 1.65 -8.59 4.41
CA LEU A 144 0.79 -9.75 4.19
C LEU A 144 0.67 -10.06 2.70
N ALA A 145 0.32 -9.05 1.90
CA ALA A 145 0.10 -9.21 0.47
C ALA A 145 1.34 -9.75 -0.26
N MET A 146 2.48 -9.10 -0.08
CA MET A 146 3.70 -9.40 -0.83
C MET A 146 4.42 -10.66 -0.34
N ASN A 147 4.13 -11.16 0.87
CA ASN A 147 4.59 -12.47 1.34
C ASN A 147 3.57 -13.57 1.03
N ASN A 148 3.04 -13.59 -0.20
CA ASN A 148 2.07 -14.60 -0.67
C ASN A 148 0.83 -14.72 0.23
N PHE A 149 0.28 -13.58 0.65
CA PHE A 149 -0.85 -13.49 1.58
C PHE A 149 -0.65 -14.30 2.88
N THR A 150 0.55 -14.21 3.49
CA THR A 150 0.83 -14.84 4.79
C THR A 150 -0.16 -14.38 5.88
N SER A 151 -0.37 -15.21 6.90
CA SER A 151 -1.20 -14.86 8.06
C SER A 151 -0.36 -14.27 9.20
N ILE A 152 -1.00 -13.50 10.08
CA ILE A 152 -0.34 -13.02 11.31
C ILE A 152 0.14 -14.19 12.16
N GLN A 153 -0.66 -15.25 12.24
CA GLN A 153 -0.29 -16.44 12.98
C GLN A 153 0.99 -17.08 12.44
N GLN A 154 1.13 -17.17 11.11
CA GLN A 154 2.32 -17.71 10.48
C GLN A 154 3.56 -16.83 10.71
N ILE A 155 3.42 -15.50 10.61
CA ILE A 155 4.52 -14.57 10.92
C ILE A 155 5.04 -14.81 12.35
N LEU A 156 4.14 -14.93 13.33
CA LEU A 156 4.50 -15.16 14.73
C LEU A 156 5.12 -16.54 14.97
N ASP A 157 4.63 -17.58 14.30
CA ASP A 157 5.12 -18.94 14.47
C ASP A 157 6.54 -19.13 13.90
N GLU A 158 6.83 -18.45 12.79
CA GLU A 158 8.13 -18.53 12.12
C GLU A 158 9.16 -17.60 12.78
N GLY A 159 8.75 -16.40 13.22
CA GLY A 159 9.62 -15.46 13.92
C GLY A 159 10.72 -14.80 13.06
N GLU A 160 10.59 -14.87 11.73
CA GLU A 160 11.57 -14.30 10.79
C GLU A 160 11.14 -12.92 10.25
N ILE A 161 9.87 -12.78 9.87
CA ILE A 161 9.27 -11.50 9.45
C ILE A 161 8.92 -10.69 10.71
N TRP A 162 9.12 -9.37 10.66
CA TRP A 162 8.92 -8.49 11.82
C TRP A 162 9.80 -8.85 13.02
N ASN A 163 11.08 -9.13 12.78
CA ASN A 163 12.07 -9.11 13.86
C ASN A 163 12.27 -7.66 14.35
N LEU A 164 11.53 -7.30 15.40
CA LEU A 164 11.54 -5.96 16.01
C LEU A 164 12.36 -5.89 17.31
N GLU A 165 13.09 -6.96 17.67
CA GLU A 165 13.98 -6.96 18.84
C GLU A 165 15.17 -6.00 18.65
N SER A 166 15.56 -5.81 17.40
CA SER A 166 16.56 -4.85 16.94
C SER A 166 15.91 -3.73 16.11
N SER A 167 16.48 -2.54 16.16
CA SER A 167 16.05 -1.44 15.29
C SER A 167 16.37 -1.77 13.83
N ALA A 168 15.49 -1.42 12.89
CA ALA A 168 15.76 -1.48 11.45
C ALA A 168 17.00 -0.63 11.02
N LEU A 169 17.45 0.28 11.90
CA LEU A 169 18.61 1.16 11.73
C LEU A 169 19.83 0.68 12.53
N ASN A 170 19.68 -0.36 13.34
CA ASN A 170 20.79 -1.12 13.91
C ASN A 170 20.35 -2.59 13.98
N PRO A 171 20.28 -3.26 12.83
CA PRO A 171 19.58 -4.54 12.71
C PRO A 171 20.25 -5.65 13.50
N GLN A 172 21.53 -5.49 13.87
CA GLN A 172 22.20 -6.35 14.84
C GLN A 172 23.19 -5.55 15.68
N TRP A 173 23.51 -6.09 16.86
CA TRP A 173 24.60 -5.56 17.70
C TRP A 173 26.00 -5.82 17.11
N ASP A 174 26.09 -6.62 16.03
CA ASP A 174 27.32 -6.84 15.27
C ASP A 174 27.57 -5.71 14.27
N LEU A 175 28.65 -4.97 14.50
CA LEU A 175 29.08 -3.85 13.69
C LEU A 175 29.46 -4.24 12.26
N ASN A 176 30.00 -5.45 12.03
CA ASN A 176 30.34 -5.91 10.69
C ASN A 176 29.07 -6.20 9.88
N TYR A 177 28.08 -6.84 10.52
CA TYR A 177 26.77 -7.06 9.91
C TYR A 177 26.10 -5.73 9.55
N THR A 178 26.05 -4.79 10.51
CA THR A 178 25.45 -3.47 10.28
C THR A 178 26.18 -2.68 9.19
N ALA A 179 27.51 -2.81 9.08
CA ALA A 179 28.27 -2.21 7.99
C ALA A 179 27.90 -2.79 6.61
N GLU A 180 27.83 -4.12 6.50
CA GLU A 180 27.48 -4.78 5.23
C GLU A 180 26.01 -4.54 4.85
N TYR A 181 25.12 -4.49 5.83
CA TYR A 181 23.72 -4.08 5.65
C TYR A 181 23.61 -2.70 4.99
N TYR A 182 24.28 -1.70 5.56
CA TYR A 182 24.25 -0.35 5.00
C TYR A 182 24.94 -0.25 3.63
N LYS A 183 26.03 -0.98 3.44
CA LYS A 183 26.72 -1.06 2.15
C LYS A 183 25.84 -1.69 1.07
N THR A 184 25.10 -2.76 1.41
CA THR A 184 24.16 -3.42 0.49
C THR A 184 23.04 -2.47 0.08
N ILE A 185 22.42 -1.79 1.03
CA ILE A 185 21.39 -0.79 0.71
C ILE A 185 21.99 0.32 -0.16
N ARG A 186 23.19 0.83 0.15
CA ARG A 186 23.79 1.87 -0.68
C ARG A 186 24.04 1.39 -2.11
N GLN A 187 24.47 0.15 -2.29
CA GLN A 187 24.68 -0.44 -3.60
C GLN A 187 23.36 -0.58 -4.38
N ASP A 188 22.27 -1.03 -3.74
CA ASP A 188 20.95 -1.09 -4.37
C ASP A 188 20.52 0.30 -4.90
N LEU A 189 20.71 1.34 -4.08
CA LEU A 189 20.40 2.73 -4.45
C LEU A 189 21.33 3.26 -5.56
N ASP A 190 22.63 2.99 -5.48
CA ASP A 190 23.60 3.34 -6.51
C ASP A 190 23.25 2.72 -7.86
N ASP A 191 22.74 1.49 -7.87
CA ASP A 191 22.38 0.79 -9.10
C ASP A 191 21.14 1.40 -9.75
N LYS A 192 20.16 1.87 -8.96
CA LYS A 192 19.03 2.67 -9.45
C LYS A 192 19.49 4.02 -10.01
N GLU A 193 20.36 4.73 -9.29
CA GLU A 193 20.93 6.02 -9.71
C GLU A 193 21.74 5.90 -11.02
N LYS A 194 22.57 4.85 -11.15
CA LYS A 194 23.33 4.56 -12.39
C LYS A 194 22.43 4.18 -13.57
N ALA A 195 21.26 3.60 -13.31
CA ALA A 195 20.26 3.32 -14.33
C ALA A 195 19.51 4.57 -14.80
N GLY A 196 19.76 5.74 -14.19
CA GLY A 196 19.19 7.03 -14.59
C GLY A 196 17.88 7.37 -13.91
N PHE A 197 17.49 6.65 -12.86
CA PHE A 197 16.26 6.91 -12.12
C PHE A 197 16.55 7.65 -10.81
N PRO A 198 15.64 8.54 -10.36
CA PRO A 198 15.85 9.30 -9.14
C PRO A 198 15.90 8.38 -7.91
N VAL A 199 16.71 8.80 -6.93
CA VAL A 199 16.77 8.18 -5.61
C VAL A 199 16.40 9.24 -4.58
N THR A 200 15.45 8.91 -3.71
CA THR A 200 15.03 9.81 -2.63
C THR A 200 15.08 9.12 -1.27
N THR A 201 14.72 9.86 -0.21
CA THR A 201 14.59 9.32 1.14
C THR A 201 13.65 8.11 1.20
N SER A 202 12.63 8.08 0.33
CA SER A 202 11.67 6.97 0.28
C SER A 202 12.27 5.69 -0.29
N ASP A 203 13.27 5.76 -1.18
CA ASP A 203 14.02 4.59 -1.62
C ASP A 203 14.85 3.99 -0.48
N THR A 204 15.58 4.84 0.24
CA THR A 204 16.34 4.41 1.42
C THR A 204 15.42 3.77 2.46
N TRP A 205 14.32 4.44 2.80
CA TRP A 205 13.35 3.93 3.77
C TRP A 205 12.64 2.66 3.30
N GLY A 206 12.26 2.61 2.03
CA GLY A 206 11.64 1.43 1.41
C GLY A 206 12.56 0.22 1.48
N ARG A 207 13.87 0.40 1.25
CA ARG A 207 14.86 -0.67 1.44
C ARG A 207 15.00 -1.06 2.91
N VAL A 208 15.14 -0.10 3.83
CA VAL A 208 15.23 -0.38 5.28
C VAL A 208 14.01 -1.18 5.77
N THR A 209 12.80 -0.78 5.41
CA THR A 209 11.56 -1.47 5.80
C THR A 209 11.40 -2.83 5.13
N SER A 210 11.92 -3.01 3.91
CA SER A 210 11.92 -4.31 3.22
C SER A 210 12.71 -5.38 3.98
N TYR A 211 13.77 -5.02 4.72
CA TYR A 211 14.49 -6.00 5.54
C TYR A 211 13.62 -6.57 6.67
N THR A 212 12.67 -5.78 7.17
CA THR A 212 11.73 -6.22 8.21
C THR A 212 10.50 -6.92 7.62
N ALA A 213 9.99 -6.42 6.49
CA ALA A 213 8.77 -6.93 5.85
C ALA A 213 9.00 -8.18 4.99
N PHE A 214 10.17 -8.29 4.34
CA PHE A 214 10.47 -9.30 3.32
C PHE A 214 11.70 -10.13 3.67
N ALA A 215 11.97 -10.35 4.96
CA ALA A 215 13.14 -11.08 5.46
C ALA A 215 13.34 -12.47 4.82
N LYS A 216 12.26 -13.13 4.42
CA LYS A 216 12.28 -14.46 3.78
C LYS A 216 12.48 -14.43 2.27
N MET A 217 12.39 -13.26 1.65
CA MET A 217 12.55 -13.10 0.22
C MET A 217 14.02 -12.96 -0.13
N LYS A 218 14.40 -13.47 -1.30
CA LYS A 218 15.75 -13.28 -1.83
C LYS A 218 16.11 -11.78 -1.81
N ASP A 219 17.26 -11.47 -1.23
CA ASP A 219 17.80 -10.11 -1.09
C ASP A 219 16.79 -9.12 -0.48
N HIS A 220 15.91 -9.62 0.40
CA HIS A 220 14.86 -8.84 1.06
C HIS A 220 13.93 -8.15 0.05
N GLY A 221 13.58 -8.85 -1.02
CA GLY A 221 12.62 -8.38 -2.02
C GLY A 221 13.14 -7.22 -2.88
N VAL A 222 14.46 -7.07 -3.05
CA VAL A 222 15.07 -5.92 -3.74
C VAL A 222 14.51 -5.66 -5.15
N SER A 223 14.16 -6.71 -5.89
CA SER A 223 13.58 -6.59 -7.22
C SER A 223 12.06 -6.76 -7.25
N MET A 224 11.42 -7.07 -6.13
CA MET A 224 9.98 -7.36 -6.07
C MET A 224 9.14 -6.12 -6.37
N CYS A 225 8.21 -6.23 -7.31
CA CYS A 225 7.32 -5.15 -7.75
C CYS A 225 5.90 -5.35 -7.24
N PHE A 226 5.16 -4.26 -7.03
CA PHE A 226 3.76 -4.34 -6.60
C PHE A 226 2.87 -4.97 -7.69
N SER A 227 3.18 -4.73 -8.97
CA SER A 227 2.53 -5.42 -10.09
C SER A 227 2.77 -6.93 -10.11
N ASP A 228 3.79 -7.46 -9.43
CA ASP A 228 4.05 -8.91 -9.37
C ASP A 228 2.95 -9.68 -8.65
N LEU A 229 2.14 -9.01 -7.81
CA LEU A 229 0.97 -9.60 -7.18
C LEU A 229 0.04 -10.25 -8.21
N GLN A 230 -0.07 -9.69 -9.43
CA GLN A 230 -0.87 -10.27 -10.51
C GLN A 230 -0.44 -11.70 -10.89
N ASN A 231 0.81 -12.06 -10.62
CA ASN A 231 1.38 -13.36 -10.95
C ASN A 231 1.29 -14.37 -9.79
N PHE A 232 0.97 -13.93 -8.58
CA PHE A 232 0.92 -14.78 -7.39
C PHE A 232 -0.29 -15.71 -7.47
N ASP A 233 -0.12 -16.98 -7.10
CA ASP A 233 -1.21 -17.96 -7.17
C ASP A 233 -2.38 -17.57 -6.27
N VAL A 234 -2.12 -17.07 -5.06
CA VAL A 234 -3.17 -16.58 -4.13
C VAL A 234 -3.97 -15.40 -4.71
N PHE A 235 -3.37 -14.58 -5.59
CA PHE A 235 -4.07 -13.47 -6.24
C PHE A 235 -4.85 -13.95 -7.47
N LYS A 236 -4.26 -14.79 -8.32
CA LYS A 236 -4.92 -15.41 -9.49
C LYS A 236 -6.10 -16.30 -9.09
N ASN A 237 -6.00 -16.98 -7.95
CA ASN A 237 -7.07 -17.80 -7.39
C ASN A 237 -8.08 -16.96 -6.57
N HIS A 238 -7.88 -15.64 -6.49
CA HIS A 238 -8.76 -14.72 -5.77
C HIS A 238 -8.89 -15.06 -4.28
N GLU A 239 -7.84 -15.59 -3.65
CA GLU A 239 -7.83 -16.03 -2.23
C GLU A 239 -7.55 -14.88 -1.27
N MET A 240 -6.80 -13.86 -1.71
CA MET A 240 -6.54 -12.65 -0.94
C MET A 240 -7.45 -11.47 -1.32
N PRO A 241 -7.78 -10.54 -0.39
CA PRO A 241 -8.36 -9.26 -0.75
C PRO A 241 -7.38 -8.47 -1.63
N MET A 242 -7.89 -7.61 -2.52
CA MET A 242 -7.02 -6.73 -3.30
C MET A 242 -6.40 -5.68 -2.38
N PRO A 243 -5.05 -5.58 -2.34
CA PRO A 243 -4.38 -4.62 -1.49
C PRO A 243 -4.36 -3.23 -2.13
N PHE A 244 -4.62 -2.19 -1.32
CA PHE A 244 -4.41 -0.80 -1.70
C PHE A 244 -3.39 -0.14 -0.78
N SER A 245 -2.42 0.54 -1.37
CA SER A 245 -1.48 1.42 -0.64
C SER A 245 -1.81 2.86 -0.99
N LEU A 246 -2.04 3.70 0.02
CA LEU A 246 -2.38 5.11 -0.20
C LEU A 246 -1.18 6.01 0.03
N ILE A 247 -1.06 6.97 -0.88
CA ILE A 247 -0.05 8.01 -0.99
C ILE A 247 -0.82 9.31 -1.25
N ILE A 248 -0.21 10.46 -0.99
CA ILE A 248 -0.75 11.74 -1.48
C ILE A 248 0.28 12.41 -2.39
N ASN A 249 -0.20 13.24 -3.33
CA ASN A 249 0.67 14.21 -3.97
C ASN A 249 0.95 15.36 -2.99
N ARG A 250 2.23 15.74 -2.90
CA ARG A 250 2.69 16.83 -2.05
C ARG A 250 3.89 17.52 -2.68
N GLU A 251 3.66 18.72 -3.21
CA GLU A 251 4.73 19.54 -3.77
C GLU A 251 5.73 20.02 -2.70
N PRO A 252 7.03 20.17 -3.05
CA PRO A 252 8.02 20.73 -2.15
C PRO A 252 7.60 22.11 -1.65
N ASN A 253 7.84 22.39 -0.37
CA ASN A 253 7.48 23.64 0.32
C ASN A 253 5.97 23.91 0.47
N SER A 254 5.09 22.92 0.21
CA SER A 254 3.69 23.00 0.59
C SER A 254 3.53 22.90 2.13
N PHE A 255 2.88 23.91 2.72
CA PHE A 255 2.69 24.01 4.18
C PHE A 255 1.35 23.45 4.68
N ILE A 256 0.38 23.28 3.78
CA ILE A 256 -0.97 22.79 4.12
C ILE A 256 -1.25 21.58 3.24
N VAL A 257 -1.16 20.41 3.86
CA VAL A 257 -1.70 19.17 3.33
C VAL A 257 -3.00 18.95 4.10
N GLY A 258 -4.11 18.84 3.39
CA GLY A 258 -5.43 18.68 4.01
C GLY A 258 -6.41 18.14 2.97
N LYS A 259 -7.71 18.29 3.18
CA LYS A 259 -8.81 17.74 2.33
C LYS A 259 -8.79 18.09 0.83
N ASN A 260 -7.85 18.94 0.39
CA ASN A 260 -7.64 19.30 -1.01
C ASN A 260 -6.44 18.57 -1.64
N ALA A 261 -5.63 17.87 -0.85
CA ALA A 261 -4.51 17.07 -1.35
C ALA A 261 -5.04 15.97 -2.27
N THR A 262 -4.33 15.75 -3.37
CA THR A 262 -4.66 14.69 -4.32
C THR A 262 -4.21 13.36 -3.72
N VAL A 263 -5.16 12.48 -3.42
CA VAL A 263 -4.92 11.12 -2.93
C VAL A 263 -4.57 10.23 -4.11
N LEU A 264 -3.43 9.56 -4.02
CA LEU A 264 -2.91 8.62 -5.00
C LEU A 264 -3.12 7.20 -4.48
N GLU A 265 -3.82 6.40 -5.27
CA GLU A 265 -4.05 4.99 -5.03
C GLU A 265 -3.02 4.14 -5.79
N VAL A 266 -2.40 3.21 -5.07
CA VAL A 266 -1.57 2.14 -5.59
C VAL A 266 -2.34 0.83 -5.44
N ASN A 267 -2.61 0.14 -6.55
CA ASN A 267 -3.19 -1.19 -6.55
C ASN A 267 -2.41 -2.13 -7.52
N PRO A 268 -2.66 -3.46 -7.52
CA PRO A 268 -1.87 -4.39 -8.32
C PRO A 268 -1.90 -4.10 -9.82
N PHE A 269 -2.93 -3.44 -10.33
CA PHE A 269 -3.14 -3.16 -11.74
C PHE A 269 -2.67 -1.76 -12.15
N GLU A 270 -2.91 -0.76 -11.30
CA GLU A 270 -2.80 0.64 -11.67
C GLU A 270 -2.45 1.58 -10.51
N PHE A 271 -1.96 2.74 -10.91
CA PHE A 271 -1.56 3.84 -10.05
C PHE A 271 -2.27 5.11 -10.53
N GLY A 272 -2.79 5.92 -9.62
CA GLY A 272 -3.45 7.17 -10.01
C GLY A 272 -4.40 7.70 -8.96
N SER A 273 -5.41 8.46 -9.37
CA SER A 273 -6.32 9.11 -8.43
C SER A 273 -7.76 9.15 -8.92
N TRP A 274 -8.67 9.02 -7.96
CA TRP A 274 -10.09 9.33 -8.15
C TRP A 274 -10.36 10.83 -8.02
N ASP A 275 -9.48 11.59 -7.37
CA ASP A 275 -9.71 13.00 -7.09
C ASP A 275 -9.77 13.83 -8.37
N PRO A 276 -10.73 14.76 -8.49
CA PRO A 276 -10.89 15.66 -9.62
C PRO A 276 -9.61 16.36 -10.11
N SER A 277 -8.67 16.69 -9.22
CA SER A 277 -7.38 17.30 -9.62
C SER A 277 -6.62 16.50 -10.67
N LEU A 278 -6.67 15.17 -10.56
CA LEU A 278 -5.93 14.27 -11.44
C LEU A 278 -6.89 13.35 -12.23
N ARG A 279 -7.81 12.68 -11.54
CA ARG A 279 -8.95 11.92 -12.07
C ARG A 279 -8.59 10.91 -13.17
N GLN A 280 -7.45 10.27 -13.03
CA GLN A 280 -6.94 9.31 -14.00
C GLN A 280 -6.01 8.30 -13.37
N PHE A 281 -5.80 7.19 -14.09
CA PHE A 281 -4.96 6.07 -13.69
C PHE A 281 -4.04 5.66 -14.83
N THR A 282 -2.87 5.10 -14.48
CA THR A 282 -1.90 4.49 -15.38
C THR A 282 -1.58 3.06 -14.93
N PRO A 283 -1.29 2.10 -15.83
CA PRO A 283 -0.90 0.76 -15.41
C PRO A 283 0.40 0.79 -14.60
N ILE A 284 0.34 0.26 -13.37
CA ILE A 284 1.43 0.41 -12.38
C ILE A 284 2.74 -0.25 -12.84
N LYS A 285 2.65 -1.30 -13.66
CA LYS A 285 3.80 -1.98 -14.25
C LYS A 285 4.71 -1.04 -15.06
N TYR A 286 4.15 0.03 -15.64
CA TYR A 286 4.86 0.92 -16.56
C TYR A 286 5.28 2.25 -15.94
N LEU A 287 5.24 2.36 -14.60
CA LEU A 287 5.78 3.52 -13.90
C LEU A 287 7.26 3.75 -14.25
N GLY A 288 7.67 5.01 -14.37
CA GLY A 288 8.99 5.42 -14.85
C GLY A 288 9.12 5.48 -16.38
N THR A 289 8.04 5.24 -17.13
CA THR A 289 7.99 5.48 -18.58
C THR A 289 7.76 6.97 -18.87
N GLU A 290 8.51 7.53 -19.82
CA GLU A 290 8.26 8.88 -20.34
C GLU A 290 6.98 8.87 -21.19
N LEU A 291 5.98 9.64 -20.76
CA LEU A 291 4.68 9.75 -21.41
C LEU A 291 4.33 11.21 -21.69
N ASP A 292 3.73 11.47 -22.85
CA ASP A 292 3.10 12.74 -23.19
C ASP A 292 1.61 12.48 -23.47
N ASP A 293 0.72 12.99 -22.61
CA ASP A 293 -0.72 12.68 -22.63
C ASP A 293 -1.00 11.15 -22.68
N GLY A 294 -0.17 10.39 -21.95
CA GLY A 294 -0.24 8.94 -21.85
C GLY A 294 0.26 8.16 -23.07
N VAL A 295 0.88 8.83 -24.05
CA VAL A 295 1.51 8.22 -25.22
C VAL A 295 3.01 8.04 -24.95
N ASP A 296 3.51 6.83 -25.17
CA ASP A 296 4.94 6.51 -25.05
C ASP A 296 5.75 6.94 -26.29
N ASN A 297 7.07 7.04 -26.14
CA ASN A 297 8.00 7.36 -27.23
C ASN A 297 8.58 6.12 -27.94
N GLY A 298 7.97 4.94 -27.77
CA GLY A 298 8.42 3.66 -28.30
C GLY A 298 9.25 2.81 -27.32
N THR A 299 9.52 3.32 -26.11
CA THR A 299 10.25 2.61 -25.05
C THR A 299 9.50 2.73 -23.73
N CYS A 300 9.33 1.61 -23.02
CA CYS A 300 8.67 1.59 -21.72
C CYS A 300 9.64 1.11 -20.64
N VAL A 301 9.37 1.50 -19.41
CA VAL A 301 10.11 1.08 -18.22
C VAL A 301 9.22 0.16 -17.39
N ALA A 302 9.82 -0.85 -16.77
CA ALA A 302 9.21 -1.63 -15.70
C ALA A 302 10.19 -1.78 -14.53
N GLY A 303 9.67 -2.03 -13.34
CA GLY A 303 10.49 -2.17 -12.12
C GLY A 303 10.49 -0.94 -11.21
N PHE A 304 9.93 0.20 -11.65
CA PHE A 304 9.83 1.41 -10.82
C PHE A 304 8.81 1.23 -9.69
N ASP A 305 7.80 0.39 -9.90
CA ASP A 305 6.79 0.00 -8.92
C ASP A 305 7.33 -1.00 -7.87
N ASN A 306 8.60 -0.87 -7.48
CA ASN A 306 9.21 -1.67 -6.44
C ASN A 306 8.34 -1.64 -5.17
N ALA A 307 8.03 -2.82 -4.62
CA ALA A 307 7.11 -2.95 -3.50
C ALA A 307 7.65 -2.24 -2.24
N GLY A 308 8.97 -2.36 -1.99
CA GLY A 308 9.63 -1.64 -0.90
C GLY A 308 9.55 -0.13 -1.06
N TYR A 309 9.81 0.38 -2.28
CA TYR A 309 9.70 1.80 -2.60
C TYR A 309 8.29 2.34 -2.35
N LEU A 310 7.25 1.71 -2.90
CA LEU A 310 5.86 2.15 -2.73
C LEU A 310 5.39 2.08 -1.27
N MET A 311 5.83 1.05 -0.53
CA MET A 311 5.60 0.97 0.91
C MET A 311 6.33 2.07 1.68
N GLY A 312 7.56 2.38 1.28
CA GLY A 312 8.36 3.48 1.82
C GLY A 312 7.70 4.83 1.58
N THR A 313 7.25 5.12 0.37
CA THR A 313 6.54 6.35 0.00
C THR A 313 5.25 6.54 0.80
N SER A 314 4.46 5.48 0.98
CA SER A 314 3.23 5.54 1.78
C SER A 314 3.50 5.81 3.28
N SER A 315 4.76 5.75 3.73
CA SER A 315 5.16 5.93 5.13
C SER A 315 6.32 6.92 5.33
N SER A 316 6.56 7.78 4.34
CA SER A 316 7.72 8.67 4.30
C SER A 316 7.51 9.92 5.15
N LEU A 317 7.66 9.81 6.47
CA LEU A 317 7.64 10.95 7.40
C LEU A 317 9.05 11.55 7.56
N TYR A 318 9.42 12.47 6.67
CA TYR A 318 10.76 13.11 6.62
C TYR A 318 11.20 13.72 7.97
N ASN A 319 10.26 14.28 8.76
CA ASN A 319 10.54 14.86 10.07
C ASN A 319 11.14 13.84 11.07
N LEU A 320 10.73 12.56 10.99
CA LEU A 320 11.26 11.52 11.88
C LEU A 320 12.72 11.17 11.58
N TYR A 321 13.18 11.38 10.34
CA TYR A 321 14.58 11.11 9.97
C TYR A 321 15.52 12.18 10.50
N HIS A 322 15.12 13.45 10.50
CA HIS A 322 15.90 14.53 11.09
C HIS A 322 16.08 14.33 12.59
N ASP A 323 14.96 14.15 13.31
CA ASP A 323 14.99 13.88 14.75
C ASP A 323 15.81 12.63 15.06
N PHE A 324 15.77 11.61 14.20
CA PHE A 324 16.55 10.39 14.37
C PHE A 324 18.05 10.60 14.11
N LEU A 325 18.45 11.27 13.02
CA LEU A 325 19.86 11.52 12.70
C LEU A 325 20.51 12.43 13.75
N ASP A 326 19.75 13.36 14.30
CA ASP A 326 20.20 14.27 15.36
C ASP A 326 20.31 13.56 16.72
N ASN A 327 19.49 12.52 16.97
CA ASN A 327 19.49 11.74 18.23
C ASN A 327 20.23 10.40 18.15
N LEU A 328 20.73 9.99 16.98
CA LEU A 328 21.65 8.87 16.87
C LEU A 328 22.85 9.19 17.77
N ASN A 329 23.03 8.40 18.83
CA ASN A 329 24.19 8.52 19.71
C ASN A 329 25.42 7.91 18.98
N LEU A 330 25.86 8.60 17.93
CA LEU A 330 26.90 8.25 16.95
C LEU A 330 28.29 8.06 17.55
N THR A 331 28.42 8.25 18.86
CA THR A 331 29.65 8.05 19.63
C THR A 331 29.91 6.56 19.94
N ALA A 332 28.88 5.70 19.91
CA ALA A 332 28.99 4.27 20.17
C ALA A 332 29.27 3.41 18.91
N ILE A 333 29.29 4.02 17.72
CA ILE A 333 29.42 3.33 16.43
C ILE A 333 30.77 3.70 15.78
N PRO A 334 31.50 2.76 15.16
CA PRO A 334 32.72 3.07 14.40
C PRO A 334 32.47 4.13 13.33
N GLU A 335 33.47 4.98 13.10
CA GLU A 335 33.38 6.09 12.16
C GLU A 335 32.98 5.66 10.75
N SER A 336 33.52 4.56 10.23
CA SER A 336 33.18 4.05 8.89
C SER A 336 31.70 3.68 8.73
N VAL A 337 31.10 3.06 9.76
CA VAL A 337 29.67 2.69 9.78
C VAL A 337 28.80 3.94 9.87
N ARG A 338 29.20 4.91 10.70
CA ARG A 338 28.53 6.20 10.81
C ARG A 338 28.53 6.97 9.49
N GLU A 339 29.66 7.05 8.80
CA GLU A 339 29.73 7.76 7.52
C GLU A 339 28.91 7.07 6.42
N THR A 340 28.88 5.73 6.43
CA THR A 340 28.02 4.97 5.52
C THR A 340 26.53 5.23 5.82
N ALA A 341 26.12 5.20 7.09
CA ALA A 341 24.75 5.52 7.50
C ALA A 341 24.37 6.96 7.10
N LYS A 342 25.23 7.96 7.37
CA LYS A 342 25.00 9.34 6.93
C LYS A 342 24.82 9.45 5.41
N SER A 343 25.61 8.71 4.64
CA SER A 343 25.52 8.71 3.17
C SER A 343 24.20 8.15 2.65
N LEU A 344 23.58 7.20 3.35
CA LEU A 344 22.27 6.65 3.01
C LEU A 344 21.15 7.66 3.23
N PHE A 345 21.25 8.44 4.31
CA PHE A 345 20.24 9.42 4.69
C PHE A 345 20.55 10.84 4.19
N LYS A 346 21.55 11.02 3.33
CA LYS A 346 21.89 12.33 2.75
C LYS A 346 20.69 12.99 2.06
N TYR A 347 19.82 12.19 1.43
CA TYR A 347 18.62 12.65 0.73
C TYR A 347 17.57 13.25 1.67
N ALA A 348 17.58 12.89 2.95
CA ALA A 348 16.66 13.48 3.93
C ALA A 348 16.99 14.96 4.21
N TYR A 349 18.24 15.39 3.96
CA TYR A 349 18.65 16.78 4.20
C TYR A 349 18.41 17.72 3.03
N ASP A 350 18.08 17.18 1.86
CA ASP A 350 17.79 17.97 0.68
C ASP A 350 16.27 18.21 0.55
N LYS A 351 15.90 19.44 0.17
CA LYS A 351 14.52 19.91 0.26
C LYS A 351 13.57 19.20 -0.70
N GLU A 352 14.08 18.65 -1.79
CA GLU A 352 13.28 17.95 -2.78
C GLU A 352 13.34 16.46 -2.47
N THR A 353 14.54 15.88 -2.35
CA THR A 353 14.73 14.43 -2.16
C THR A 353 14.34 13.90 -0.77
N GLN A 354 13.86 14.76 0.13
CA GLN A 354 13.11 14.35 1.33
C GLN A 354 11.73 13.75 0.98
N TYR A 355 11.15 14.09 -0.16
CA TYR A 355 9.87 13.54 -0.66
C TYR A 355 10.12 12.34 -1.58
N ALA A 356 9.08 11.54 -1.86
CA ALA A 356 9.13 10.50 -2.87
C ALA A 356 8.93 11.07 -4.28
N PHE A 357 9.66 10.56 -5.27
CA PHE A 357 9.57 11.01 -6.67
C PHE A 357 9.08 9.90 -7.58
N LEU A 358 8.20 10.26 -8.50
CA LEU A 358 7.98 9.47 -9.70
C LEU A 358 8.36 10.34 -10.90
N GLU A 359 9.49 10.00 -11.49
CA GLU A 359 10.05 10.68 -12.65
C GLU A 359 10.53 9.63 -13.67
N PRO A 360 10.08 9.72 -14.93
CA PRO A 360 9.11 10.69 -15.46
C PRO A 360 7.69 10.53 -14.87
N ASN A 361 6.98 11.65 -14.73
CA ASN A 361 5.59 11.71 -14.28
C ASN A 361 4.66 11.08 -15.34
N PRO A 362 3.92 10.00 -15.03
CA PRO A 362 3.07 9.33 -16.01
C PRO A 362 1.84 10.16 -16.43
N PHE A 363 1.58 11.27 -15.75
CA PHE A 363 0.45 12.17 -16.00
C PHE A 363 0.85 13.47 -16.68
N TYR A 364 2.10 13.58 -17.11
CA TYR A 364 2.61 14.75 -17.80
C TYR A 364 1.79 15.06 -19.07
N ASN A 365 1.46 16.33 -19.24
CA ASN A 365 0.60 16.91 -20.26
C ASN A 365 -0.78 16.28 -20.42
N SER A 366 -1.25 15.49 -19.45
CA SER A 366 -2.55 14.84 -19.56
C SER A 366 -3.69 15.86 -19.65
N HIS A 367 -4.59 15.65 -20.62
CA HIS A 367 -5.79 16.46 -20.78
C HIS A 367 -6.92 16.13 -19.79
N LEU A 368 -6.79 15.05 -19.00
CA LEU A 368 -7.84 14.57 -18.09
C LEU A 368 -7.79 15.24 -16.71
N GLY A 369 -6.60 15.59 -16.24
CA GLY A 369 -6.37 16.28 -14.97
C GLY A 369 -6.35 17.80 -15.14
N TYR A 370 -6.75 18.55 -14.11
CA TYR A 370 -6.71 20.02 -14.13
C TYR A 370 -5.62 20.62 -13.23
N ALA A 371 -5.06 19.84 -12.31
CA ALA A 371 -4.04 20.31 -11.37
C ALA A 371 -2.72 20.54 -12.11
N GLU A 372 -2.43 21.80 -12.42
CA GLU A 372 -1.27 22.18 -13.23
C GLU A 372 0.07 21.80 -12.58
N ASP A 373 0.13 21.82 -11.24
CA ASP A 373 1.25 21.37 -10.43
C ASP A 373 1.55 19.87 -10.58
N ILE A 374 0.56 19.08 -11.01
CA ILE A 374 0.74 17.67 -11.37
C ILE A 374 0.96 17.54 -12.88
N VAL A 375 0.03 18.00 -13.72
CA VAL A 375 0.04 17.64 -15.15
C VAL A 375 1.08 18.42 -15.97
N LYS A 376 1.63 19.53 -15.48
CA LYS A 376 2.71 20.27 -16.18
C LYS A 376 4.10 20.01 -15.58
N ASN A 377 4.19 19.14 -14.58
CA ASN A 377 5.43 18.85 -13.88
C ASN A 377 6.00 17.51 -14.35
N GLU A 378 7.29 17.48 -14.68
CA GLU A 378 7.99 16.27 -15.13
C GLU A 378 8.17 15.27 -13.96
N THR A 379 8.11 15.75 -12.72
CA THR A 379 8.22 14.95 -11.51
C THR A 379 6.90 14.97 -10.74
N LEU A 380 6.38 13.81 -10.38
CA LEU A 380 5.28 13.71 -9.43
C LEU A 380 5.84 13.56 -8.01
N PHE A 381 5.63 14.58 -7.18
CA PHE A 381 6.04 14.56 -5.78
C PHE A 381 4.99 13.87 -4.90
N MET A 382 5.45 12.99 -4.02
CA MET A 382 4.62 12.10 -3.24
C MET A 382 5.05 12.08 -1.76
N ALA A 383 4.08 11.87 -0.87
CA ALA A 383 4.30 11.75 0.58
C ALA A 383 3.36 10.71 1.22
N ASP A 384 3.54 10.49 2.53
CA ASP A 384 2.74 9.57 3.33
C ASP A 384 1.24 9.91 3.22
N GLY A 385 0.43 8.89 2.90
CA GLY A 385 -1.00 9.05 2.64
C GLY A 385 -1.82 9.56 3.82
N GLY A 386 -1.29 9.53 5.05
CA GLY A 386 -1.96 10.05 6.25
C GLY A 386 -1.72 11.53 6.54
N GLU A 387 -0.85 12.20 5.79
CA GLU A 387 -0.50 13.62 6.05
C GLU A 387 -1.64 14.60 5.76
N ASP A 388 -2.68 14.20 5.02
CA ASP A 388 -3.87 15.02 4.77
C ASP A 388 -4.91 14.96 5.92
N GLY A 389 -4.62 14.17 6.95
CA GLY A 389 -5.47 13.95 8.12
C GLY A 389 -6.48 12.81 7.96
N GLU A 390 -6.52 12.12 6.83
CA GLU A 390 -7.33 10.91 6.62
C GLU A 390 -6.51 9.66 6.92
N SER A 391 -6.13 9.49 8.19
CA SER A 391 -5.26 8.41 8.64
C SER A 391 -5.79 7.00 8.41
N ILE A 392 -7.08 6.80 8.12
CA ILE A 392 -7.62 5.52 7.63
C ILE A 392 -7.88 5.64 6.11
N PRO A 393 -7.34 4.72 5.30
CA PRO A 393 -7.43 4.77 3.83
C PRO A 393 -8.82 4.38 3.29
N PHE A 394 -9.85 5.17 3.61
CA PHE A 394 -11.21 4.97 3.13
C PHE A 394 -11.40 5.38 1.67
N HIS A 395 -10.67 6.40 1.21
CA HIS A 395 -10.87 7.02 -0.10
C HIS A 395 -11.04 6.03 -1.27
N PRO A 396 -10.21 4.99 -1.44
CA PRO A 396 -10.42 4.01 -2.49
C PRO A 396 -11.62 3.08 -2.22
N LEU A 397 -11.94 2.80 -0.96
CA LEU A 397 -12.99 1.87 -0.57
C LEU A 397 -14.41 2.43 -0.76
N ILE A 398 -14.54 3.76 -0.70
CA ILE A 398 -15.85 4.45 -0.73
C ILE A 398 -16.25 4.94 -2.13
N GLN A 399 -15.48 4.54 -3.15
CA GLN A 399 -15.78 4.87 -4.54
C GLN A 399 -17.04 4.14 -5.00
N PRO A 400 -18.07 4.84 -5.54
CA PRO A 400 -19.32 4.20 -5.94
C PRO A 400 -19.14 3.07 -6.95
N SER A 401 -18.14 3.17 -7.82
CA SER A 401 -17.78 2.16 -8.83
C SER A 401 -17.35 0.81 -8.23
N ARG A 402 -16.87 0.79 -6.98
CA ARG A 402 -16.47 -0.45 -6.29
C ARG A 402 -17.61 -1.13 -5.55
N GLY A 403 -18.69 -0.40 -5.26
CA GLY A 403 -19.90 -0.95 -4.64
C GLY A 403 -19.67 -1.59 -3.27
N VAL A 404 -18.70 -1.13 -2.48
CA VAL A 404 -18.45 -1.65 -1.13
C VAL A 404 -19.65 -1.36 -0.23
N ASP A 405 -20.11 -2.38 0.52
CA ASP A 405 -21.30 -2.31 1.38
C ASP A 405 -20.92 -2.02 2.84
N VAL A 406 -19.83 -2.61 3.32
CA VAL A 406 -19.36 -2.48 4.70
C VAL A 406 -17.85 -2.28 4.70
N VAL A 407 -17.39 -1.28 5.45
CA VAL A 407 -15.97 -1.06 5.69
C VAL A 407 -15.66 -1.24 7.17
N PHE A 408 -14.71 -2.11 7.48
CA PHE A 408 -14.09 -2.22 8.80
C PHE A 408 -12.89 -1.27 8.86
N GLY A 409 -13.07 -0.10 9.49
CA GLY A 409 -11.99 0.84 9.75
C GLY A 409 -11.26 0.50 11.05
N LEU A 410 -9.95 0.28 10.97
CA LEU A 410 -9.09 0.01 12.13
C LEU A 410 -8.33 1.29 12.49
N ASP A 411 -8.88 2.05 13.43
CA ASP A 411 -8.29 3.31 13.91
C ASP A 411 -7.29 3.08 15.04
N ASN A 412 -6.00 3.21 14.73
CA ASN A 412 -4.90 3.11 15.69
C ASN A 412 -4.04 4.39 15.71
N GLY A 413 -4.68 5.52 15.39
CA GLY A 413 -4.10 6.86 15.47
C GLY A 413 -3.73 7.29 16.90
N GLN A 414 -2.81 8.24 16.99
CA GLN A 414 -2.41 8.90 18.23
C GLN A 414 -2.89 10.35 18.18
N ASP A 415 -4.19 10.56 18.29
CA ASP A 415 -4.78 11.89 18.14
C ASP A 415 -4.90 12.64 19.48
N ARG A 416 -4.57 11.98 20.59
CA ARG A 416 -4.60 12.53 21.96
C ARG A 416 -3.25 12.37 22.65
N PRO A 417 -2.93 13.24 23.64
CA PRO A 417 -1.67 13.17 24.40
C PRO A 417 -1.40 11.80 25.02
N GLU A 418 -2.45 11.06 25.38
CA GLU A 418 -2.36 9.74 26.00
C GLU A 418 -2.15 8.58 25.00
N GLY A 419 -2.08 8.86 23.68
CA GLY A 419 -1.81 7.83 22.67
C GLY A 419 -3.04 7.23 21.98
N TRP A 420 -4.24 7.77 22.21
CA TRP A 420 -5.50 7.18 21.74
C TRP A 420 -6.13 7.94 20.57
N PRO A 421 -6.92 7.26 19.72
CA PRO A 421 -7.70 7.93 18.69
C PRO A 421 -8.81 8.79 19.31
N ASN A 422 -9.24 9.81 18.57
CA ASN A 422 -10.35 10.68 18.94
C ASN A 422 -11.45 10.77 17.86
N GLY A 423 -11.28 10.07 16.74
CA GLY A 423 -12.21 10.07 15.60
C GLY A 423 -11.94 11.15 14.55
N THR A 424 -10.86 11.93 14.67
CA THR A 424 -10.49 12.98 13.70
C THR A 424 -10.44 12.45 12.27
N THR A 425 -9.87 11.26 12.03
CA THR A 425 -9.83 10.67 10.68
C THR A 425 -11.22 10.42 10.10
N LEU A 426 -12.20 9.99 10.91
CA LEU A 426 -13.57 9.74 10.45
C LEU A 426 -14.26 11.06 10.08
N ILE A 427 -14.05 12.10 10.89
CA ILE A 427 -14.57 13.44 10.65
C ILE A 427 -13.95 14.02 9.37
N ASN A 428 -12.63 13.88 9.19
CA ASN A 428 -11.93 14.38 8.01
C ASN A 428 -12.45 13.73 6.72
N THR A 429 -12.62 12.41 6.70
CA THR A 429 -13.20 11.71 5.55
C THR A 429 -14.66 12.09 5.32
N PHE A 430 -15.47 12.23 6.38
CA PHE A 430 -16.84 12.74 6.26
C PHE A 430 -16.87 14.14 5.65
N GLU A 431 -16.03 15.05 6.10
CA GLU A 431 -16.01 16.43 5.64
C GLU A 431 -15.40 16.58 4.23
N ARG A 432 -14.47 15.69 3.86
CA ARG A 432 -13.87 15.68 2.51
C ARG A 432 -14.90 15.45 1.42
N GLN A 433 -15.96 14.67 1.68
CA GLN A 433 -16.99 14.43 0.67
C GLN A 433 -17.67 15.73 0.19
N PHE A 434 -17.58 16.82 0.97
CA PHE A 434 -18.10 18.14 0.60
C PHE A 434 -17.02 19.09 0.03
N SER A 435 -15.76 18.64 -0.08
CA SER A 435 -14.67 19.40 -0.68
C SER A 435 -14.71 19.29 -2.21
N LYS A 436 -13.90 20.11 -2.90
CA LYS A 436 -13.74 20.01 -4.36
C LYS A 436 -13.17 18.68 -4.81
N GLN A 437 -12.48 17.96 -3.92
CA GLN A 437 -11.88 16.66 -4.22
C GLN A 437 -12.80 15.48 -3.85
N GLY A 438 -13.90 15.71 -3.13
CA GLY A 438 -14.79 14.66 -2.66
C GLY A 438 -15.47 13.89 -3.81
N THR A 439 -15.11 12.62 -3.98
CA THR A 439 -15.73 11.70 -4.98
C THR A 439 -16.44 10.50 -4.37
N GLY A 440 -16.07 10.13 -3.15
CA GLY A 440 -16.69 9.07 -2.38
C GLY A 440 -17.87 9.54 -1.54
N LYS A 441 -18.70 8.60 -1.09
CA LYS A 441 -19.79 8.85 -0.14
C LYS A 441 -19.43 8.30 1.22
N PHE A 442 -19.63 9.10 2.27
CA PHE A 442 -19.30 8.69 3.64
C PHE A 442 -20.48 8.96 4.59
N PRO A 443 -20.82 8.03 5.50
CA PRO A 443 -21.91 8.24 6.44
C PRO A 443 -21.64 9.42 7.37
N TYR A 444 -22.71 9.99 7.91
CA TYR A 444 -22.61 11.04 8.92
C TYR A 444 -21.74 10.59 10.11
N VAL A 445 -20.77 11.43 10.46
CA VAL A 445 -19.90 11.25 11.63
C VAL A 445 -20.16 12.43 12.59
N PRO A 446 -20.53 12.17 13.85
CA PRO A 446 -20.65 13.21 14.87
C PRO A 446 -19.31 13.92 15.13
N ASP A 447 -19.37 15.10 15.73
CA ASP A 447 -18.17 15.81 16.14
C ASP A 447 -17.33 15.03 17.19
N GLN A 448 -16.07 15.43 17.32
CA GLN A 448 -15.10 14.79 18.19
C GLN A 448 -15.55 14.73 19.66
N GLN A 449 -16.19 15.80 20.16
CA GLN A 449 -16.66 15.85 21.55
C GLN A 449 -17.77 14.83 21.81
N THR A 450 -18.68 14.69 20.85
CA THR A 450 -19.75 13.69 20.88
C THR A 450 -19.18 12.27 20.84
N LEU A 451 -18.24 11.98 19.93
CA LEU A 451 -17.58 10.67 19.84
C LEU A 451 -16.92 10.27 21.17
N LEU A 452 -16.19 11.20 21.80
CA LEU A 452 -15.54 10.97 23.08
C LEU A 452 -16.55 10.79 24.23
N ASN A 453 -17.56 11.66 24.33
CA ASN A 453 -18.57 11.61 25.39
C ASN A 453 -19.43 10.33 25.35
N LEU A 454 -19.71 9.81 24.15
CA LEU A 454 -20.46 8.56 23.96
C LEU A 454 -19.56 7.30 24.01
N ASN A 455 -18.27 7.50 24.28
CA ASN A 455 -17.25 6.47 24.34
C ASN A 455 -17.18 5.64 23.04
N MET A 456 -17.38 6.28 21.89
CA MET A 456 -17.40 5.64 20.57
C MET A 456 -15.99 5.33 20.04
N THR A 457 -14.95 5.93 20.61
CA THR A 457 -13.55 5.68 20.23
C THR A 457 -12.91 4.53 21.02
N ALA A 458 -13.61 3.98 22.02
CA ALA A 458 -13.10 2.91 22.89
C ALA A 458 -13.82 1.56 22.71
N LYS A 459 -14.74 1.46 21.74
CA LYS A 459 -15.53 0.26 21.43
C LYS A 459 -15.90 0.26 19.94
N PRO A 460 -16.32 -0.88 19.36
CA PRO A 460 -16.85 -0.89 18.01
C PRO A 460 -18.00 0.13 17.84
N ALA A 461 -17.90 0.98 16.83
CA ALA A 461 -18.89 1.98 16.49
C ALA A 461 -19.37 1.77 15.05
N PHE A 462 -20.68 1.90 14.83
CA PHE A 462 -21.31 1.71 13.53
C PHE A 462 -21.84 3.03 13.02
N PHE A 463 -21.56 3.33 11.76
CA PHE A 463 -22.02 4.52 11.05
C PHE A 463 -22.78 4.09 9.79
N GLY A 464 -23.78 4.86 9.37
CA GLY A 464 -24.47 4.62 8.09
C GLY A 464 -25.60 3.58 8.11
N CYS A 465 -26.19 3.26 9.27
CA CYS A 465 -27.32 2.32 9.36
C CYS A 465 -28.56 2.75 8.55
N ASP A 466 -28.66 4.02 8.13
CA ASP A 466 -29.71 4.49 7.22
C ASP A 466 -29.08 5.01 5.92
N ALA A 467 -29.09 4.16 4.88
CA ALA A 467 -28.57 4.50 3.56
C ALA A 467 -29.32 5.68 2.91
N LYS A 468 -30.56 6.01 3.33
CA LYS A 468 -31.27 7.19 2.80
C LYS A 468 -30.57 8.49 3.18
N ASN A 469 -29.86 8.53 4.30
CA ASN A 469 -29.09 9.70 4.71
C ASN A 469 -27.87 9.96 3.80
N LEU A 470 -27.45 8.97 3.00
CA LEU A 470 -26.42 9.12 1.98
C LEU A 470 -26.98 9.60 0.62
N THR A 471 -28.30 9.50 0.42
CA THR A 471 -28.95 9.90 -0.84
C THR A 471 -29.24 11.39 -0.95
N SER A 472 -29.28 12.15 0.16
CA SER A 472 -29.42 13.61 0.13
C SER A 472 -28.12 14.35 -0.22
N ILE A 473 -27.02 13.62 -0.43
CA ILE A 473 -25.68 14.14 -0.74
C ILE A 473 -25.35 13.90 -2.24
N SER A 474 -26.32 13.41 -3.04
CA SER A 474 -26.16 13.14 -4.47
C SER A 474 -26.43 14.33 -5.36
#